data_AF-A0A835VFD6-F1
#
_entry.id   AF-A0A835VFD6-F1
#
_cell.length_a   1.000
_cell.length_b   1.000
_cell.length_c   1.000
_cell.angle_alpha   90.00
_cell.angle_beta   90.00
_cell.angle_gamma   90.00
#
_symmetry.space_group_name_H-M   'P 1'
#
loop_
_entity.id
_entity.type
_entity.pdbx_description
1 polymer ?
#
loop_
_entity_poly.entity_id
_entity_poly.type
_entity_poly.pdbx_seq_one_letter_code
_entity_poly.pdbx_strand_id
1 'polypeptide(L)'
;MKNSTELTSNSLALLRQIEDFVSPLKFRRRRLFGEHPPWMSSADRRRLTSSSDWSKKANAVVAKDGSGKYNTIAAALAKVPKNRSKRFVIYVKKGVYYENVRIETSMWNVMIVGDGMDATVVSGCLNFVDGTPTFSTATFGIKIDSFIQKAEF
;
A
#
# COMPACT_ATOMS: atom_id res chain seq x y z
N MET A 1 33.54 -12.67 59.70
CA MET A 1 33.96 -12.69 58.27
C MET A 1 32.71 -12.41 57.44
N LYS A 2 32.76 -11.52 56.43
CA LYS A 2 31.58 -11.24 55.59
C LYS A 2 31.39 -12.38 54.59
N ASN A 3 30.16 -12.87 54.43
CA ASN A 3 29.89 -14.11 53.72
C ASN A 3 29.85 -13.85 52.20
N SER A 4 30.57 -14.62 51.40
CA SER A 4 30.64 -14.41 49.94
C SER A 4 29.27 -14.61 49.26
N THR A 5 28.40 -15.41 49.88
CA THR A 5 26.99 -15.65 49.50
C THR A 5 26.08 -14.43 49.64
N GLU A 6 26.39 -13.49 50.55
CA GLU A 6 25.62 -12.25 50.73
C GLU A 6 25.94 -11.21 49.64
N LEU A 7 27.16 -11.24 49.12
CA LEU A 7 27.58 -10.35 48.03
C LEU A 7 27.01 -10.80 46.68
N THR A 8 26.90 -12.10 46.45
CA THR A 8 26.29 -12.66 45.24
C THR A 8 24.76 -12.54 45.23
N SER A 9 24.10 -12.67 46.40
CA SER A 9 22.64 -12.50 46.47
C SER A 9 22.21 -11.03 46.25
N ASN A 10 22.91 -10.07 46.85
CA ASN A 10 22.61 -8.64 46.69
C ASN A 10 22.83 -8.15 45.24
N SER A 11 23.89 -8.60 44.57
CA SER A 11 24.14 -8.26 43.16
C SER A 11 23.10 -8.89 42.22
N LEU A 12 22.64 -10.11 42.49
CA LEU A 12 21.55 -10.74 41.74
C LEU A 12 20.19 -10.03 41.94
N ALA A 13 19.92 -9.55 43.14
CA ALA A 13 18.69 -8.78 43.44
C ALA A 13 18.66 -7.44 42.68
N LEU A 14 19.78 -6.72 42.63
CA LEU A 14 19.92 -5.48 41.85
C LEU A 14 19.78 -5.74 40.34
N LEU A 15 20.32 -6.85 39.82
CA LEU A 15 20.13 -7.25 38.42
C LEU A 15 18.66 -7.47 38.06
N ARG A 16 17.87 -8.09 38.96
CA ARG A 16 16.41 -8.26 38.74
C ARG A 16 15.68 -6.93 38.72
N GLN A 17 15.98 -6.02 39.65
CA GLN A 17 15.38 -4.67 39.64
C GLN A 17 15.72 -3.89 38.35
N ILE A 18 16.95 -4.03 37.83
CA ILE A 18 17.33 -3.45 36.54
C ILE A 18 16.58 -4.12 35.38
N GLU A 19 16.40 -5.44 35.39
CA GLU A 19 15.61 -6.13 34.36
C GLU A 19 14.14 -5.69 34.37
N ASP A 20 13.52 -5.54 35.54
CA ASP A 20 12.15 -5.01 35.67
C ASP A 20 12.04 -3.61 35.07
N PHE A 21 13.04 -2.74 35.31
CA PHE A 21 13.11 -1.38 34.78
C PHE A 21 13.39 -1.32 33.27
N VAL A 22 14.14 -2.28 32.73
CA VAL A 22 14.44 -2.42 31.29
C VAL A 22 13.33 -3.17 30.53
N SER A 23 12.52 -3.98 31.21
CA SER A 23 11.41 -4.72 30.60
C SER A 23 10.38 -3.84 29.84
N PRO A 24 9.94 -2.66 30.32
CA PRO A 24 9.10 -1.75 29.52
C PRO A 24 9.86 -1.07 28.37
N LEU A 25 11.20 -1.05 28.41
CA LEU A 25 12.08 -0.53 27.36
C LEU A 25 12.44 -1.58 26.30
N LYS A 26 12.08 -2.87 26.48
CA LYS A 26 12.15 -3.93 25.46
C LYS A 26 11.13 -3.64 24.33
N PHE A 27 11.45 -2.66 23.50
CA PHE A 27 10.82 -2.31 22.22
C PHE A 27 9.28 -2.41 22.24
N ARG A 28 8.61 -1.49 22.95
CA ARG A 28 7.20 -1.17 22.67
C ARG A 28 7.06 -0.68 21.23
N ARG A 29 6.98 -1.61 20.27
CA ARG A 29 6.45 -1.39 18.93
C ARG A 29 5.02 -0.92 19.13
N ARG A 30 4.81 0.40 19.19
CA ARG A 30 3.49 1.01 19.20
C ARG A 30 2.79 0.53 17.93
N ARG A 31 1.96 -0.50 18.05
CA ARG A 31 0.98 -0.88 17.03
C ARG A 31 -0.05 0.22 17.04
N LEU A 32 0.26 1.32 16.34
CA LEU A 32 -0.69 2.38 16.08
C LEU A 32 -1.87 1.73 15.36
N PHE A 33 -3.05 1.84 15.97
CA PHE A 33 -4.29 1.25 15.47
C PHE A 33 -4.56 1.80 14.06
N GLY A 34 -4.78 0.88 13.12
CA GLY A 34 -4.58 1.11 11.70
C GLY A 34 -3.94 -0.14 11.08
N GLU A 35 -4.72 -1.22 11.01
CA GLU A 35 -4.26 -2.53 10.54
C GLU A 35 -4.12 -2.54 9.01
N HIS A 36 -3.03 -1.94 8.51
CA HIS A 36 -2.66 -2.18 7.11
C HIS A 36 -2.30 -3.67 6.92
N PRO A 37 -2.68 -4.29 5.79
CA PRO A 37 -2.53 -5.72 5.57
C PRO A 37 -1.10 -6.25 5.79
N PRO A 38 -0.93 -7.53 6.18
CA PRO A 38 0.39 -8.11 6.47
C PRO A 38 1.31 -8.16 5.25
N TRP A 39 0.75 -8.20 4.03
CA TRP A 39 1.52 -8.11 2.79
C TRP A 39 2.05 -6.69 2.47
N MET A 40 1.56 -5.66 3.17
CA MET A 40 1.97 -4.27 2.93
C MET A 40 3.23 -3.90 3.70
N SER A 41 4.29 -3.51 2.97
CA SER A 41 5.58 -3.14 3.56
C SER A 41 5.46 -1.93 4.52
N SER A 42 6.31 -1.90 5.55
CA SER A 42 6.40 -0.76 6.49
C SER A 42 6.73 0.57 5.81
N ALA A 43 7.42 0.53 4.67
CA ALA A 43 7.73 1.70 3.86
C ALA A 43 6.49 2.23 3.13
N ASP A 44 5.64 1.34 2.62
CA ASP A 44 4.41 1.73 1.91
C ASP A 44 3.33 2.18 2.89
N ARG A 45 3.23 1.51 4.05
CA ARG A 45 2.45 1.99 5.20
C ARG A 45 2.77 3.45 5.52
N ARG A 46 4.06 3.78 5.72
CA ARG A 46 4.53 5.14 6.03
C ARG A 46 4.24 6.14 4.90
N ARG A 47 4.27 5.72 3.64
CA ARG A 47 3.97 6.59 2.48
C ARG A 47 2.49 6.95 2.38
N LEU A 48 1.61 6.01 2.71
CA LEU A 48 0.16 6.23 2.73
C LEU A 48 -0.29 7.07 3.92
N THR A 49 0.32 6.91 5.11
CA THR A 49 -0.06 7.65 6.32
C THR A 49 0.67 8.99 6.51
N SER A 50 1.82 9.18 5.85
CA SER A 50 2.46 10.50 5.78
C SER A 50 1.58 11.44 4.96
N SER A 51 1.20 12.58 5.54
CA SER A 51 0.59 13.70 4.79
C SER A 51 1.36 13.92 3.49
N SER A 52 0.64 13.85 2.36
CA SER A 52 1.24 13.51 1.08
C SER A 52 0.76 14.41 -0.05
N ASP A 53 1.62 15.35 -0.43
CA ASP A 53 1.62 15.98 -1.75
C ASP A 53 1.88 14.92 -2.84
N TRP A 54 0.89 14.08 -3.14
CA TRP A 54 0.99 13.07 -4.20
C TRP A 54 1.31 13.71 -5.55
N SER A 55 0.82 14.93 -5.80
CA SER A 55 1.17 15.74 -6.97
C SER A 55 2.68 15.99 -7.15
N LYS A 56 3.49 15.93 -6.09
CA LYS A 56 4.96 16.09 -6.16
C LYS A 56 5.71 14.75 -6.14
N LYS A 57 5.08 13.68 -5.63
CA LYS A 57 5.67 12.34 -5.46
C LYS A 57 5.32 11.37 -6.60
N ALA A 58 4.27 11.66 -7.37
CA ALA A 58 3.81 10.80 -8.45
C ALA A 58 4.71 10.84 -9.69
N ASN A 59 4.71 9.75 -10.46
CA ASN A 59 5.37 9.67 -11.78
C ASN A 59 4.44 10.12 -12.91
N ALA A 60 3.13 10.01 -12.70
CA ALA A 60 2.09 10.49 -13.60
C ALA A 60 0.97 11.15 -12.76
N VAL A 61 0.47 12.30 -13.22
CA VAL A 61 -0.70 12.96 -12.65
C VAL A 61 -1.81 12.93 -13.69
N VAL A 62 -2.96 12.38 -13.31
CA VAL A 62 -4.19 12.34 -14.10
C VAL A 62 -5.15 13.37 -13.53
N ALA A 63 -5.72 14.24 -14.38
CA ALA A 63 -6.71 15.21 -13.96
C ALA A 63 -7.65 15.58 -15.12
N LYS A 64 -8.97 15.55 -14.87
CA LYS A 64 -9.99 15.96 -15.87
C LYS A 64 -10.01 17.46 -16.17
N ASP A 65 -9.53 18.29 -15.25
CA ASP A 65 -9.45 19.74 -15.39
C ASP A 65 -8.26 20.23 -16.25
N GLY A 66 -7.46 19.30 -16.81
CA GLY A 66 -6.26 19.63 -17.58
C GLY A 66 -5.05 20.05 -16.73
N SER A 67 -5.16 20.08 -15.39
CA SER A 67 -4.06 20.41 -14.48
C SER A 67 -3.07 19.25 -14.22
N GLY A 68 -3.25 18.14 -14.95
CA GLY A 68 -2.42 16.94 -14.92
C GLY A 68 -1.74 16.70 -16.27
N LYS A 69 -0.85 15.70 -16.32
CA LYS A 69 -0.17 15.31 -17.57
C LYS A 69 -1.08 14.48 -18.50
N TYR A 70 -2.13 13.86 -17.95
CA TYR A 70 -3.06 13.01 -18.67
C TYR A 70 -4.51 13.28 -18.23
N ASN A 71 -5.47 13.11 -19.13
CA ASN A 71 -6.89 13.33 -18.85
C ASN A 71 -7.62 12.04 -18.44
N THR A 72 -7.02 10.87 -18.70
CA THR A 72 -7.56 9.53 -18.43
C THR A 72 -6.52 8.64 -17.75
N ILE A 73 -6.98 7.69 -16.94
CA ILE A 73 -6.13 6.72 -16.22
C ILE A 73 -5.49 5.75 -17.22
N ALA A 74 -6.23 5.31 -18.24
CA ALA A 74 -5.71 4.46 -19.31
C ALA A 74 -4.51 5.08 -20.04
N ALA A 75 -4.54 6.39 -20.34
CA ALA A 75 -3.40 7.07 -20.98
C ALA A 75 -2.17 7.15 -20.07
N ALA A 76 -2.35 7.27 -18.76
CA ALA A 76 -1.25 7.21 -17.79
C ALA A 76 -0.67 5.80 -17.66
N LEU A 77 -1.52 4.77 -17.67
CA LEU A 77 -1.10 3.35 -17.65
C LEU A 77 -0.32 2.96 -18.91
N ALA A 78 -0.71 3.45 -20.08
CA ALA A 78 0.03 3.24 -21.33
C ALA A 78 1.47 3.83 -21.32
N LYS A 79 1.82 4.64 -20.32
CA LYS A 79 3.18 5.18 -20.10
C LYS A 79 3.92 4.52 -18.93
N VAL A 80 3.35 3.48 -18.32
CA VAL A 80 4.07 2.62 -17.37
C VAL A 80 5.10 1.79 -18.14
N PRO A 81 6.41 1.92 -17.85
CA PRO A 81 7.42 1.07 -18.46
C PRO A 81 7.29 -0.36 -17.93
N LYS A 82 7.25 -1.32 -18.85
CA LYS A 82 7.18 -2.76 -18.55
C LYS A 82 8.41 -3.18 -17.72
N ASN A 83 8.25 -4.14 -16.81
CA ASN A 83 9.32 -4.77 -15.99
C ASN A 83 10.20 -3.87 -15.07
N ARG A 84 10.06 -2.53 -15.03
CA ARG A 84 10.61 -1.61 -13.98
C ARG A 84 12.15 -1.61 -13.86
N SER A 85 12.77 -1.78 -12.68
CA SER A 85 12.34 -2.47 -11.43
C SER A 85 12.05 -1.56 -10.21
N LYS A 86 11.41 -0.41 -10.41
CA LYS A 86 10.98 0.57 -9.37
C LYS A 86 9.46 0.84 -9.43
N ARG A 87 8.79 1.04 -8.28
CA ARG A 87 7.34 1.37 -8.21
C ARG A 87 6.98 2.57 -9.09
N PHE A 88 5.87 2.49 -9.82
CA PHE A 88 5.34 3.58 -10.63
C PHE A 88 4.06 4.12 -9.97
N VAL A 89 4.07 5.41 -9.62
CA VAL A 89 2.95 6.04 -8.90
C VAL A 89 2.12 6.89 -9.85
N ILE A 90 0.84 6.58 -9.98
CA ILE A 90 -0.16 7.35 -10.70
C ILE A 90 -1.03 8.05 -9.65
N TYR A 91 -1.07 9.37 -9.69
CA TYR A 91 -1.96 10.17 -8.84
C TYR A 91 -3.13 10.68 -9.69
N VAL A 92 -4.35 10.44 -9.23
CA VAL A 92 -5.60 10.75 -9.94
C VAL A 92 -6.36 11.79 -9.15
N LYS A 93 -6.37 13.03 -9.64
CA LYS A 93 -7.08 14.13 -8.99
C LYS A 93 -8.60 13.87 -8.95
N LYS A 94 -9.27 14.56 -8.01
CA LYS A 94 -10.73 14.53 -7.85
C LYS A 94 -11.48 14.66 -9.18
N GLY A 95 -12.57 13.93 -9.31
CA GLY A 95 -13.40 13.86 -10.51
C GLY A 95 -13.97 12.47 -10.73
N VAL A 96 -14.99 12.39 -11.60
CA VAL A 96 -15.62 11.14 -12.03
C VAL A 96 -15.02 10.74 -13.38
N TYR A 97 -14.32 9.61 -13.43
CA TYR A 97 -13.65 9.06 -14.61
C TYR A 97 -14.51 7.93 -15.18
N TYR A 98 -15.06 8.14 -16.38
CA TYR A 98 -15.85 7.14 -17.09
C TYR A 98 -14.93 6.33 -18.01
N GLU A 99 -14.31 5.30 -17.47
CA GLU A 99 -13.35 4.44 -18.19
C GLU A 99 -13.23 3.04 -17.55
N ASN A 100 -13.04 2.02 -18.39
CA ASN A 100 -12.73 0.66 -17.94
C ASN A 100 -11.22 0.47 -17.89
N VAL A 101 -10.67 0.53 -16.68
CA VAL A 101 -9.23 0.44 -16.42
C VAL A 101 -8.80 -1.03 -16.37
N ARG A 102 -7.82 -1.40 -17.20
CA ARG A 102 -7.21 -2.74 -17.19
C ARG A 102 -5.71 -2.63 -16.99
N ILE A 103 -5.19 -3.28 -15.95
CA ILE A 103 -3.75 -3.40 -15.67
C ILE A 103 -3.28 -4.76 -16.19
N GLU A 104 -2.28 -4.75 -17.08
CA GLU A 104 -1.64 -5.96 -17.59
C GLU A 104 -0.58 -6.51 -16.61
N THR A 105 -0.33 -7.82 -16.63
CA THR A 105 0.78 -8.46 -15.91
C THR A 105 2.15 -7.85 -16.26
N SER A 106 2.31 -7.29 -17.46
CA SER A 106 3.54 -6.61 -17.91
C SER A 106 3.86 -5.33 -17.10
N MET A 107 2.86 -4.76 -16.43
CA MET A 107 2.92 -3.52 -15.64
C MET A 107 3.11 -3.82 -14.15
N TRP A 108 4.18 -4.51 -13.76
CA TRP A 108 4.41 -4.84 -12.35
C TRP A 108 4.63 -3.57 -11.49
N ASN A 109 4.15 -3.62 -10.23
CA ASN A 109 4.37 -2.60 -9.20
C ASN A 109 3.89 -1.18 -9.55
N VAL A 110 2.70 -1.08 -10.15
CA VAL A 110 1.93 0.17 -10.26
C VAL A 110 1.20 0.45 -8.94
N MET A 111 1.15 1.72 -8.53
CA MET A 111 0.34 2.20 -7.41
C MET A 111 -0.50 3.37 -7.88
N ILE A 112 -1.82 3.27 -7.74
CA ILE A 112 -2.77 4.34 -8.08
C ILE A 112 -3.29 4.95 -6.78
N VAL A 113 -3.30 6.28 -6.69
CA VAL A 113 -3.75 7.03 -5.51
C VAL A 113 -4.70 8.15 -5.95
N GLY A 114 -5.88 8.23 -5.33
CA GLY A 114 -6.84 9.32 -5.54
C GLY A 114 -6.68 10.46 -4.51
N ASP A 115 -7.42 11.57 -4.71
CA ASP A 115 -7.53 12.64 -3.71
C ASP A 115 -8.36 12.23 -2.47
N GLY A 116 -9.21 11.21 -2.63
CA GLY A 116 -10.04 10.64 -1.59
C GLY A 116 -11.03 9.65 -2.17
N MET A 117 -11.62 8.79 -1.33
CA MET A 117 -12.59 7.77 -1.73
C MET A 117 -13.83 8.39 -2.40
N ASP A 118 -14.34 9.48 -1.83
CA ASP A 118 -15.53 10.18 -2.33
C ASP A 118 -15.19 11.24 -3.40
N ALA A 119 -13.91 11.59 -3.53
CA ALA A 119 -13.44 12.66 -4.41
C ALA A 119 -13.01 12.13 -5.80
N THR A 120 -12.42 10.94 -5.87
CA THR A 120 -11.93 10.32 -7.11
C THR A 120 -12.71 9.05 -7.38
N VAL A 121 -13.69 9.12 -8.29
CA VAL A 121 -14.58 8.00 -8.63
C VAL A 121 -14.25 7.48 -10.03
N VAL A 122 -14.08 6.18 -10.19
CA VAL A 122 -13.95 5.52 -11.50
C VAL A 122 -15.23 4.70 -11.75
N SER A 123 -15.85 4.90 -12.92
CA SER A 123 -17.15 4.33 -13.28
C SER A 123 -17.10 3.76 -14.69
N GLY A 124 -17.87 2.70 -14.92
CA GLY A 124 -17.96 1.99 -16.20
C GLY A 124 -19.29 1.23 -16.27
N CYS A 125 -19.81 1.02 -17.48
CA CYS A 125 -21.16 0.50 -17.73
C CYS A 125 -21.19 -0.82 -18.52
N LEU A 126 -20.04 -1.49 -18.70
CA LEU A 126 -19.97 -2.77 -19.40
C LEU A 126 -20.76 -3.85 -18.67
N ASN A 127 -21.54 -4.63 -19.42
CA ASN A 127 -22.41 -5.68 -18.90
C ASN A 127 -22.54 -6.84 -19.90
N PHE A 128 -23.12 -7.95 -19.45
CA PHE A 128 -23.27 -9.17 -20.25
C PHE A 128 -24.38 -9.08 -21.32
N VAL A 129 -25.42 -8.27 -21.09
CA VAL A 129 -26.53 -8.11 -22.04
C VAL A 129 -26.04 -7.44 -23.32
N ASP A 130 -25.12 -6.48 -23.20
CA ASP A 130 -24.41 -5.84 -24.32
C ASP A 130 -23.28 -6.71 -24.93
N GLY A 131 -23.22 -8.00 -24.59
CA GLY A 131 -22.27 -8.96 -25.15
C GLY A 131 -20.86 -8.94 -24.55
N THR A 132 -20.60 -8.19 -23.47
CA THR A 132 -19.29 -8.26 -22.78
C THR A 132 -19.26 -9.48 -21.84
N PRO A 133 -18.33 -10.44 -21.99
CA PRO A 133 -18.27 -11.60 -21.11
C PRO A 133 -18.00 -11.17 -19.66
N THR A 134 -18.61 -11.85 -18.68
CA THR A 134 -18.63 -11.45 -17.26
C THR A 134 -17.25 -11.17 -16.65
N PHE A 135 -16.20 -11.84 -17.12
CA PHE A 135 -14.81 -11.58 -16.68
C PHE A 135 -14.30 -10.19 -17.11
N SER A 136 -14.82 -9.64 -18.22
CA SER A 136 -14.38 -8.40 -18.85
C SER A 136 -15.24 -7.17 -18.51
N THR A 137 -16.35 -7.34 -17.79
CA THR A 137 -17.26 -6.24 -17.42
C THR A 137 -16.71 -5.33 -16.32
N ALA A 138 -15.69 -5.77 -15.58
CA ALA A 138 -15.11 -5.01 -14.48
C ALA A 138 -14.66 -3.59 -14.90
N THR A 139 -15.07 -2.59 -14.13
CA THR A 139 -14.62 -1.18 -14.27
C THR A 139 -13.13 -1.03 -13.98
N PHE A 140 -12.62 -1.81 -13.02
CA PHE A 140 -11.19 -1.87 -12.69
C PHE A 140 -10.76 -3.34 -12.63
N GLY A 141 -9.94 -3.77 -13.58
CA GLY A 141 -9.46 -5.15 -13.69
C GLY A 141 -7.93 -5.24 -13.64
N ILE A 142 -7.41 -6.20 -12.90
CA ILE A 142 -5.99 -6.55 -12.90
C ILE A 142 -5.87 -7.93 -13.54
N LYS A 143 -5.22 -8.02 -14.70
CA LYS A 143 -4.88 -9.30 -15.32
C LYS A 143 -3.58 -9.80 -14.71
N ILE A 144 -3.59 -11.03 -14.22
CA ILE A 144 -2.44 -11.71 -13.62
C ILE A 144 -2.24 -13.03 -14.36
N ASP A 145 -1.22 -13.13 -15.20
CA ASP A 145 -0.94 -14.33 -16.01
C ASP A 145 -0.26 -15.46 -15.20
N SER A 146 0.08 -15.23 -13.93
CA SER A 146 0.71 -16.22 -13.05
C SER A 146 0.30 -16.02 -11.59
N PHE A 147 -0.83 -16.61 -11.22
CA PHE A 147 -1.28 -16.71 -9.83
C PHE A 147 -1.22 -18.18 -9.40
N ILE A 148 -0.41 -18.47 -8.37
CA ILE A 148 -0.30 -19.80 -7.76
C ILE A 148 -0.84 -19.69 -6.35
N GLN A 149 -1.86 -20.48 -6.04
CA GLN A 149 -2.43 -20.60 -4.70
C GLN A 149 -2.37 -22.06 -4.26
N LYS A 150 -1.77 -22.30 -3.09
CA LYS A 150 -1.92 -23.56 -2.37
C LYS A 150 -3.11 -23.41 -1.42
N ALA A 151 -4.13 -24.25 -1.60
CA ALA A 151 -5.15 -24.46 -0.58
C ALA A 151 -4.72 -25.66 0.27
N GLU A 152 -4.74 -25.50 1.59
CA GLU A 152 -4.70 -26.60 2.55
C GLU A 152 -6.10 -26.65 3.19
N PHE A 153 -6.64 -27.86 3.31
CA PHE A 153 -7.93 -28.16 3.92
C PHE A 153 -7.71 -28.72 5.34
#